data_AF-A0A9P8L604-F1
#
_entry.id   AF-A0A9P8L604-F1
#
_cell.length_a   1.000
_cell.length_b   1.000
_cell.length_c   1.000
_cell.angle_alpha   90.00
_cell.angle_beta   90.00
_cell.angle_gamma   90.00
#
_symmetry.space_group_name_H-M   'P 1'
#
loop_
_entity.id
_entity.type
_entity.pdbx_description
1 polymer ?
#
loop_
_entity_poly.entity_id
_entity_poly.type
_entity_poly.pdbx_seq_one_letter_code
_entity_poly.pdbx_strand_id
1 'polypeptide(L)'
;MRGSAGISAKAVLMAALTGAYPTPKPSHESWNYALTNSNFSGNYCPGGDTIQCCVEPKTTPTDNECSDPKPNTCSFYPNCLESRFQCGSSGYPLSYGLNYCDKFTAARSSMSPSGQQWVTATMLCLQRALVIYGDGSQSTTCPALREYAFATHPGCYVQSGVCALPPSDWEDIISTVSFGELFSSFDALKATLKTVGGCVEFYLWLVEREVLGAVGLFGRNGVS
;
A
#
# COMPACT_ATOMS: atom_id res chain seq x y z
N MET A 1 30.14 45.93 22.35
CA MET A 1 30.48 45.08 23.52
C MET A 1 29.20 44.50 24.09
N ARG A 2 29.29 43.28 24.65
CA ARG A 2 28.24 42.35 25.15
C ARG A 2 27.68 41.44 24.04
N GLY A 3 27.92 40.13 23.99
CA GLY A 3 28.44 39.18 24.98
C GLY A 3 27.35 38.14 25.27
N SER A 4 27.38 37.03 24.52
CA SER A 4 26.50 35.87 24.69
C SER A 4 26.85 35.12 25.97
N ALA A 5 25.85 34.80 26.79
CA ALA A 5 25.98 33.86 27.90
C ALA A 5 24.81 32.86 27.85
N GLY A 6 25.15 31.57 27.75
CA GLY A 6 24.23 30.46 27.64
C GLY A 6 23.48 30.16 28.95
N ILE A 7 22.31 29.54 28.79
CA ILE A 7 21.44 29.15 29.89
C ILE A 7 21.99 27.85 30.50
N SER A 8 22.26 27.88 31.80
CA SER A 8 22.82 26.78 32.60
C SER A 8 21.83 25.62 32.76
N ALA A 9 22.33 24.40 32.66
CA ALA A 9 21.61 23.14 32.85
C ALA A 9 20.94 22.97 34.23
N LYS A 10 21.20 23.86 35.20
CA LYS A 10 20.49 23.86 36.50
C LYS A 10 19.09 24.50 36.45
N ALA A 11 18.74 25.22 35.39
CA ALA A 11 17.39 25.81 35.26
C ALA A 11 16.33 24.83 34.74
N VAL A 12 16.74 23.65 34.24
CA VAL A 12 15.81 22.63 33.71
C VAL A 12 15.34 21.64 34.80
N LEU A 13 15.99 21.61 35.97
CA LEU A 13 15.76 20.59 36.99
C LEU A 13 14.78 20.98 38.12
N MET A 14 13.96 22.02 37.95
CA MET A 14 12.98 22.43 38.99
C MET A 14 11.52 22.46 38.51
N ALA A 15 11.20 21.92 37.34
CA ALA A 15 9.82 21.88 36.81
C ALA A 15 9.11 20.51 36.95
N ALA A 16 9.56 19.65 37.88
CA ALA A 16 9.09 18.27 37.99
C ALA A 16 8.10 17.98 39.15
N LEU A 17 7.31 18.94 39.66
CA LEU A 17 6.45 18.71 40.83
C LEU A 17 5.02 19.29 40.78
N THR A 18 4.37 19.35 39.62
CA THR A 18 2.91 19.50 39.56
C THR A 18 2.34 18.58 38.48
N GLY A 19 1.85 17.42 38.91
CA GLY A 19 1.34 16.37 38.03
C GLY A 19 0.12 16.77 37.21
N ALA A 20 0.11 16.31 35.96
CA ALA A 20 -1.05 15.84 35.20
C ALA A 20 -0.54 15.26 33.87
N TYR A 21 -0.18 13.96 33.86
CA TYR A 21 0.00 13.22 32.62
C TYR A 21 -1.36 12.66 32.19
N PRO A 22 -1.82 12.90 30.94
CA PRO A 22 -2.97 12.18 30.43
C PRO A 22 -2.62 10.69 30.29
N THR A 23 -3.51 9.85 30.79
CA THR A 23 -3.41 8.39 30.79
C THR A 23 -3.28 7.81 29.37
N PRO A 24 -2.61 6.65 29.20
CA PRO A 24 -2.58 5.92 27.94
C PRO A 24 -4.01 5.49 27.54
N LYS A 25 -4.36 5.66 26.26
CA LYS A 25 -5.58 5.08 25.68
C LYS A 25 -5.54 3.54 25.84
N PRO A 26 -6.62 2.88 26.25
CA PRO A 26 -6.67 1.43 26.28
C PRO A 26 -6.57 0.86 24.86
N SER A 27 -5.82 -0.22 24.75
CA SER A 27 -5.74 -1.10 23.59
C SER A 27 -7.13 -1.60 23.20
N HIS A 28 -7.50 -1.44 21.93
CA HIS A 28 -8.67 -2.11 21.36
C HIS A 28 -8.35 -3.60 21.17
N GLU A 29 -8.50 -4.38 22.24
CA GLU A 29 -8.63 -5.84 22.16
C GLU A 29 -10.10 -6.23 22.11
N SER A 30 -10.42 -7.00 21.06
CA SER A 30 -11.55 -7.94 20.94
C SER A 30 -12.96 -7.46 21.26
N TRP A 31 -13.66 -6.99 20.23
CA TRP A 31 -15.08 -7.31 20.06
C TRP A 31 -15.32 -7.85 18.64
N ASN A 32 -14.95 -9.11 18.43
CA ASN A 32 -15.48 -9.91 17.34
C ASN A 32 -16.87 -10.39 17.76
N TYR A 33 -17.90 -9.62 17.42
CA TYR A 33 -19.25 -10.16 17.30
C TYR A 33 -19.59 -10.20 15.83
N ALA A 34 -19.89 -11.40 15.35
CA ALA A 34 -20.28 -11.68 13.98
C ALA A 34 -21.42 -10.76 13.53
N LEU A 35 -21.16 -9.92 12.52
CA LEU A 35 -22.19 -9.30 11.69
C LEU A 35 -22.25 -10.04 10.36
N THR A 36 -22.58 -11.33 10.42
CA THR A 36 -23.04 -12.06 9.24
C THR A 36 -24.56 -11.97 9.20
N ASN A 37 -25.07 -11.22 8.24
CA ASN A 37 -26.48 -11.14 7.83
C ASN A 37 -27.46 -10.42 8.78
N SER A 38 -27.33 -9.10 8.96
CA SER A 38 -28.45 -8.28 9.42
C SER A 38 -28.77 -7.15 8.45
N ASN A 39 -30.01 -7.13 7.96
CA ASN A 39 -30.63 -5.96 7.36
C ASN A 39 -30.67 -4.86 8.43
N PHE A 40 -29.76 -3.90 8.36
CA PHE A 40 -29.83 -2.71 9.20
C PHE A 40 -30.87 -1.75 8.63
N SER A 41 -31.99 -1.61 9.33
CA SER A 41 -32.74 -0.36 9.30
C SER A 41 -31.85 0.70 9.94
N GLY A 42 -31.60 1.81 9.25
CA GLY A 42 -30.79 2.90 9.78
C GLY A 42 -31.25 3.30 11.18
N ASN A 43 -30.29 3.50 12.10
CA ASN A 43 -30.44 4.05 13.45
C ASN A 43 -31.03 3.14 14.55
N TYR A 44 -31.02 1.80 14.43
CA TYR A 44 -31.39 0.93 15.57
C TYR A 44 -30.19 0.13 16.11
N CYS A 45 -29.70 0.52 17.29
CA CYS A 45 -28.74 -0.23 18.11
C CYS A 45 -29.51 -0.76 19.36
N PRO A 46 -29.39 -2.04 19.77
CA PRO A 46 -30.00 -2.52 21.01
C PRO A 46 -29.23 -1.99 22.23
N GLY A 47 -29.84 -1.06 22.96
CA GLY A 47 -29.28 -0.40 24.15
C GLY A 47 -30.17 0.75 24.62
N GLY A 48 -29.94 1.23 25.84
CA GLY A 48 -30.76 2.31 26.42
C GLY A 48 -30.61 3.65 25.68
N ASP A 49 -31.63 4.49 25.82
CA ASP A 49 -31.90 5.74 25.07
C ASP A 49 -30.77 6.81 25.11
N THR A 50 -29.68 6.56 25.82
CA THR A 50 -28.53 7.47 25.99
C THR A 50 -27.30 7.08 25.17
N ILE A 51 -27.34 5.95 24.44
CA ILE A 51 -26.20 5.49 23.63
C ILE A 51 -26.29 6.08 22.22
N GLN A 52 -25.53 7.15 21.98
CA GLN A 52 -25.21 7.58 20.61
C GLN A 52 -24.17 6.62 20.04
N CYS A 53 -24.54 5.92 18.96
CA CYS A 53 -23.61 5.05 18.25
C CYS A 53 -22.55 5.96 17.57
N CYS A 54 -21.28 5.84 17.96
CA CYS A 54 -20.16 6.42 17.24
C CYS A 54 -20.00 5.67 15.92
N VAL A 55 -20.88 5.92 14.95
CA VAL A 55 -20.61 5.51 13.59
C VAL A 55 -19.52 6.46 13.13
N GLU A 56 -18.27 5.97 13.03
CA GLU A 56 -17.27 6.70 12.27
C GLU A 56 -17.90 6.98 10.90
N PRO A 57 -18.05 8.25 10.48
CA PRO A 57 -18.61 8.53 9.18
C PRO A 57 -17.72 7.82 8.17
N LYS A 58 -18.31 6.85 7.43
CA LYS A 58 -17.68 6.30 6.23
C LYS A 58 -17.31 7.50 5.40
N THR A 59 -16.01 7.78 5.28
CA THR A 59 -15.49 8.88 4.48
C THR A 59 -16.10 8.72 3.11
N THR A 60 -17.10 9.54 2.82
CA THR A 60 -17.68 9.62 1.49
C THR A 60 -16.50 10.03 0.63
N PRO A 61 -16.11 9.26 -0.40
CA PRO A 61 -15.08 9.72 -1.31
C PRO A 61 -15.48 11.13 -1.70
N THR A 62 -14.59 12.11 -1.46
CA THR A 62 -14.83 13.46 -1.98
C THR A 62 -15.15 13.29 -3.45
N ASP A 63 -16.22 13.90 -3.97
CA ASP A 63 -16.88 13.57 -5.26
C ASP A 63 -15.96 13.36 -6.49
N ASN A 64 -14.66 13.69 -6.39
CA ASN A 64 -13.64 13.45 -7.40
C ASN A 64 -12.74 12.20 -7.22
N GLU A 65 -12.71 11.48 -6.10
CA GLU A 65 -11.66 10.45 -5.85
C GLU A 65 -11.68 9.31 -6.89
N CYS A 66 -12.87 8.90 -7.34
CA CYS A 66 -13.00 7.80 -8.31
C CYS A 66 -12.57 8.18 -9.73
N SER A 67 -12.51 9.49 -10.02
CA SER A 67 -12.04 10.04 -11.31
C SER A 67 -10.63 10.64 -11.22
N ASP A 68 -10.19 11.06 -10.03
CA ASP A 68 -8.89 11.64 -9.73
C ASP A 68 -8.40 11.17 -8.35
N PRO A 69 -7.81 9.96 -8.27
CA PRO A 69 -7.31 9.42 -7.02
C PRO A 69 -6.18 10.29 -6.46
N LYS A 70 -6.14 10.41 -5.14
CA LYS A 70 -5.16 11.26 -4.45
C LYS A 70 -3.87 10.48 -4.17
N PRO A 71 -2.69 11.13 -4.26
CA PRO A 71 -1.46 10.50 -3.84
C PRO A 71 -1.52 10.14 -2.35
N ASN A 72 -0.83 9.06 -1.96
CA ASN A 72 -0.66 8.64 -0.56
C ASN A 72 -1.95 8.19 0.14
N THR A 73 -2.97 7.78 -0.62
CA THR A 73 -4.21 7.25 -0.07
C THR A 73 -4.57 5.93 -0.73
N CYS A 74 -5.08 4.98 0.04
CA CYS A 74 -5.52 3.66 -0.47
C CYS A 74 -7.04 3.55 -0.62
N SER A 75 -7.78 4.62 -0.32
CA SER A 75 -9.25 4.67 -0.30
C SER A 75 -9.90 4.40 -1.65
N PHE A 76 -9.21 4.64 -2.77
CA PHE A 76 -9.70 4.30 -4.12
C PHE A 76 -10.17 2.84 -4.24
N TYR A 77 -9.46 1.90 -3.60
CA TYR A 77 -9.80 0.49 -3.66
C TYR A 77 -11.14 0.15 -3.00
N PRO A 78 -11.38 0.44 -1.70
CA PRO A 78 -12.67 0.17 -1.07
C PRO A 78 -13.79 1.13 -1.53
N ASN A 79 -13.48 2.40 -1.78
CA ASN A 79 -14.51 3.42 -2.01
C ASN A 79 -14.97 3.50 -3.46
N CYS A 80 -14.11 3.15 -4.42
CA CYS A 80 -14.44 3.23 -5.85
C CYS A 80 -14.59 1.85 -6.48
N LEU A 81 -13.51 1.04 -6.45
CA LEU A 81 -13.55 -0.27 -7.10
C LEU A 81 -14.45 -1.26 -6.36
N GLU A 82 -14.25 -1.50 -5.07
CA GLU A 82 -15.05 -2.48 -4.34
C GLU A 82 -16.51 -2.03 -4.19
N SER A 83 -16.75 -0.75 -3.90
CA SER A 83 -18.12 -0.21 -3.83
C SER A 83 -18.91 -0.46 -5.12
N ARG A 84 -18.24 -0.49 -6.27
CA ARG A 84 -18.86 -0.72 -7.58
C ARG A 84 -18.96 -2.19 -7.96
N PHE A 85 -17.86 -2.93 -7.87
CA PHE A 85 -17.78 -4.30 -8.40
C PHE A 85 -18.14 -5.37 -7.37
N GLN A 86 -18.08 -5.06 -6.07
CA GLN A 86 -18.38 -5.98 -4.96
C GLN A 86 -17.71 -7.36 -5.14
N CYS A 87 -16.41 -7.37 -5.45
CA CYS A 87 -15.68 -8.61 -5.71
C CYS A 87 -15.44 -9.45 -4.44
N GLY A 88 -15.72 -8.88 -3.26
CA GLY A 88 -15.62 -9.54 -1.97
C GLY A 88 -14.19 -9.54 -1.43
N SER A 89 -14.03 -10.12 -0.24
CA SER A 89 -12.75 -10.12 0.49
C SER A 89 -11.60 -10.85 -0.22
N SER A 90 -11.89 -11.73 -1.16
CA SER A 90 -10.89 -12.41 -2.01
C SER A 90 -10.65 -11.68 -3.35
N GLY A 91 -11.50 -10.72 -3.70
CA GLY A 91 -11.44 -9.96 -4.94
C GLY A 91 -10.25 -8.99 -4.98
N TYR A 92 -9.79 -8.66 -6.20
CA TYR A 92 -8.64 -7.79 -6.41
C TYR A 92 -8.66 -6.47 -5.63
N PRO A 93 -9.78 -5.71 -5.57
CA PRO A 93 -9.80 -4.43 -4.86
C PRO A 93 -9.34 -4.54 -3.40
N LEU A 94 -9.85 -5.53 -2.66
CA LEU A 94 -9.55 -5.68 -1.23
C LEU A 94 -8.35 -6.58 -0.96
N SER A 95 -8.31 -7.78 -1.55
CA SER A 95 -7.29 -8.79 -1.23
C SER A 95 -5.90 -8.42 -1.73
N TYR A 96 -5.85 -7.62 -2.79
CA TYR A 96 -4.60 -7.25 -3.45
C TYR A 96 -4.36 -5.74 -3.43
N GLY A 97 -5.23 -4.96 -4.08
CA GLY A 97 -5.06 -3.53 -4.27
C GLY A 97 -4.89 -2.78 -2.95
N LEU A 98 -5.90 -2.86 -2.07
CA LEU A 98 -5.86 -2.25 -0.74
C LEU A 98 -4.72 -2.83 0.12
N ASN A 99 -4.66 -4.16 0.21
CA ASN A 99 -3.65 -4.87 1.02
C ASN A 99 -2.21 -4.43 0.72
N TYR A 100 -1.80 -4.41 -0.55
CA TYR A 100 -0.44 -3.98 -0.91
C TYR A 100 -0.25 -2.47 -0.86
N CYS A 101 -1.29 -1.69 -1.16
CA CYS A 101 -1.23 -0.24 -0.97
C CYS A 101 -0.92 0.13 0.49
N ASP A 102 -1.59 -0.53 1.45
CA ASP A 102 -1.37 -0.29 2.88
C ASP A 102 0.02 -0.76 3.32
N LYS A 103 0.48 -1.93 2.85
CA LYS A 103 1.81 -2.46 3.15
C LYS A 103 2.92 -1.52 2.64
N PHE A 104 2.82 -1.05 1.40
CA PHE A 104 3.80 -0.09 0.86
C PHE A 104 3.72 1.27 1.57
N THR A 105 2.51 1.70 1.98
CA THR A 105 2.36 2.91 2.80
C THR A 105 3.10 2.79 4.14
N ALA A 106 3.01 1.63 4.79
CA ALA A 106 3.72 1.35 6.04
C ALA A 106 5.24 1.25 5.85
N ALA A 107 5.68 0.54 4.81
CA ALA A 107 7.10 0.37 4.48
C ALA A 107 7.78 1.67 4.01
N ARG A 108 7.01 2.63 3.48
CA ARG A 108 7.57 3.86 2.88
C ARG A 108 8.60 4.56 3.76
N SER A 109 8.40 4.62 5.07
CA SER A 109 9.32 5.32 5.98
C SER A 109 10.70 4.67 6.15
N SER A 110 10.86 3.38 5.82
CA SER A 110 12.16 2.69 5.83
C SER A 110 12.97 2.95 4.56
N MET A 111 12.31 3.33 3.47
CA MET A 111 12.94 3.54 2.18
C MET A 111 13.69 4.86 2.10
N SER A 112 14.66 4.93 1.19
CA SER A 112 15.37 6.16 0.84
C SER A 112 14.41 7.26 0.35
N PRO A 113 14.84 8.54 0.27
CA PRO A 113 14.00 9.60 -0.29
C PRO A 113 13.49 9.31 -1.71
N SER A 114 14.28 8.64 -2.55
CA SER A 114 13.84 8.20 -3.88
C SER A 114 12.84 7.06 -3.82
N GLY A 115 13.02 6.10 -2.91
CA GLY A 115 12.07 5.00 -2.68
C GLY A 115 10.73 5.50 -2.17
N GLN A 116 10.74 6.52 -1.29
CA GLN A 116 9.52 7.18 -0.82
C GLN A 116 8.73 7.82 -1.96
N GLN A 117 9.41 8.52 -2.86
CA GLN A 117 8.81 9.10 -4.05
C GLN A 117 8.27 8.01 -4.99
N TRP A 118 9.03 6.92 -5.16
CA TRP A 118 8.62 5.78 -5.97
C TRP A 118 7.35 5.12 -5.45
N VAL A 119 7.21 4.93 -4.13
CA VAL A 119 5.96 4.40 -3.52
C VAL A 119 4.77 5.28 -3.87
N THR A 120 4.91 6.60 -3.68
CA THR A 120 3.85 7.56 -3.98
C THR A 120 3.49 7.56 -5.48
N ALA A 121 4.48 7.60 -6.36
CA ALA A 121 4.28 7.62 -7.80
C ALA A 121 3.65 6.32 -8.32
N THR A 122 4.13 5.18 -7.83
CA THR A 122 3.63 3.85 -8.20
C THR A 122 2.18 3.67 -7.76
N MET A 123 1.87 3.99 -6.51
CA MET A 123 0.51 3.94 -5.97
C MET A 123 -0.46 4.75 -6.84
N LEU A 124 -0.10 6.00 -7.13
CA LEU A 124 -0.94 6.88 -7.93
C LEU A 124 -1.09 6.40 -9.38
N CYS A 125 -0.01 5.87 -9.99
CA CYS A 125 -0.05 5.29 -11.33
C CYS A 125 -1.03 4.12 -11.41
N LEU A 126 -0.93 3.17 -10.47
CA LEU A 126 -1.79 1.98 -10.42
C LEU A 126 -3.27 2.35 -10.25
N GLN A 127 -3.58 3.30 -9.35
CA GLN A 127 -4.95 3.76 -9.15
C GLN A 127 -5.50 4.49 -10.38
N ARG A 128 -4.71 5.37 -10.99
CA ARG A 128 -5.10 6.09 -12.22
C ARG A 128 -5.38 5.16 -13.39
N ALA A 129 -4.59 4.09 -13.54
CA ALA A 129 -4.82 3.10 -14.58
C ALA A 129 -6.19 2.38 -14.44
N LEU A 130 -6.77 2.38 -13.24
CA LEU A 130 -8.05 1.77 -12.91
C LEU A 130 -9.22 2.76 -12.82
N VAL A 131 -8.98 4.07 -13.02
CA VAL A 131 -10.02 5.11 -12.95
C VAL A 131 -11.18 4.81 -13.89
N ILE A 132 -10.91 4.34 -15.12
CA ILE A 132 -11.96 3.98 -16.09
C ILE A 132 -12.96 2.97 -15.54
N TYR A 133 -12.56 2.14 -14.56
CA TYR A 133 -13.44 1.21 -13.87
C TYR A 133 -14.02 1.82 -12.59
N GLY A 134 -13.22 2.60 -11.85
CA GLY A 134 -13.62 3.25 -10.60
C GLY A 134 -14.67 4.35 -10.76
N ASP A 135 -14.55 5.20 -11.79
CA ASP A 135 -15.51 6.26 -12.12
C ASP A 135 -16.76 5.74 -12.85
N GLY A 136 -16.69 4.48 -13.30
CA GLY A 136 -17.78 3.78 -13.96
C GLY A 136 -17.93 4.01 -15.45
N SER A 137 -16.96 4.65 -16.10
CA SER A 137 -16.87 4.77 -17.56
C SER A 137 -16.83 3.41 -18.26
N GLN A 138 -16.29 2.39 -17.59
CA GLN A 138 -16.29 1.00 -18.02
C GLN A 138 -16.83 0.07 -16.94
N SER A 139 -17.20 -1.14 -17.36
CA SER A 139 -17.60 -2.24 -16.49
C SER A 139 -17.04 -3.54 -17.05
N THR A 140 -16.78 -4.49 -16.16
CA THR A 140 -16.15 -5.77 -16.46
C THR A 140 -16.45 -6.78 -15.33
N THR A 141 -15.96 -8.01 -15.44
CA THR A 141 -16.08 -9.01 -14.37
C THR A 141 -14.92 -8.90 -13.38
N CYS A 142 -15.09 -9.36 -12.14
CA CYS A 142 -13.99 -9.35 -11.15
C CYS A 142 -12.71 -10.08 -11.62
N PRO A 143 -12.77 -11.24 -12.31
CA PRO A 143 -11.58 -11.85 -12.89
C PRO A 143 -10.90 -10.98 -13.96
N ALA A 144 -11.66 -10.36 -14.85
CA ALA A 144 -11.10 -9.50 -15.90
C ALA A 144 -10.56 -8.18 -15.34
N LEU A 145 -11.19 -7.60 -14.31
CA LEU A 145 -10.65 -6.46 -13.56
C LEU A 145 -9.30 -6.82 -12.92
N ARG A 146 -9.21 -8.00 -12.29
CA ARG A 146 -7.98 -8.51 -11.69
C ARG A 146 -6.88 -8.62 -12.74
N GLU A 147 -7.16 -9.28 -13.86
CA GLU A 147 -6.20 -9.47 -14.95
C GLU A 147 -5.70 -8.13 -15.50
N TYR A 148 -6.61 -7.20 -15.82
CA TYR A 148 -6.25 -5.86 -16.27
C TYR A 148 -5.37 -5.14 -15.24
N ALA A 149 -5.75 -5.18 -13.97
CA ALA A 149 -5.00 -4.49 -12.92
C ALA A 149 -3.57 -5.03 -12.81
N PHE A 150 -3.37 -6.35 -12.82
CA PHE A 150 -2.03 -6.94 -12.81
C PHE A 150 -1.19 -6.52 -14.02
N ALA A 151 -1.78 -6.44 -15.21
CA ALA A 151 -1.08 -6.02 -16.42
C ALA A 151 -0.50 -4.59 -16.34
N THR A 152 -1.05 -3.72 -15.48
CA THR A 152 -0.55 -2.34 -15.29
C THR A 152 0.72 -2.25 -14.44
N HIS A 153 1.01 -3.26 -13.61
CA HIS A 153 2.07 -3.15 -12.59
C HIS A 153 3.47 -2.97 -13.18
N PRO A 154 3.92 -3.77 -14.16
CA PRO A 154 5.24 -3.59 -14.76
C PRO A 154 5.48 -2.18 -15.31
N GLY A 155 4.48 -1.65 -16.02
CA GLY A 155 4.53 -0.30 -16.58
C GLY A 155 4.64 0.76 -15.49
N CYS A 156 3.79 0.69 -14.46
CA CYS A 156 3.81 1.65 -13.36
C CYS A 156 5.09 1.59 -12.52
N TYR A 157 5.67 0.41 -12.28
CA TYR A 157 6.92 0.28 -11.53
C TYR A 157 8.09 0.96 -12.25
N VAL A 158 8.20 0.70 -13.56
CA VAL A 158 9.28 1.27 -14.38
C VAL A 158 9.09 2.78 -14.58
N GLN A 159 7.88 3.22 -14.92
CA GLN A 159 7.58 4.65 -15.10
C GLN A 159 7.79 5.46 -13.82
N SER A 160 7.57 4.85 -12.66
CA SER A 160 7.80 5.49 -11.36
C SER A 160 9.25 5.49 -10.92
N GLY A 161 10.15 4.82 -11.66
CA GLY A 161 11.59 4.90 -11.45
C GLY A 161 12.22 3.74 -10.66
N VAL A 162 11.59 2.55 -10.59
CA VAL A 162 12.11 1.40 -9.83
C VAL A 162 13.57 1.07 -10.19
N CYS A 163 13.93 1.26 -11.45
CA CYS A 163 15.24 0.90 -12.00
C CYS A 163 16.39 1.80 -11.53
N ALA A 164 16.07 3.00 -11.01
CA ALA A 164 17.05 3.95 -10.51
C ALA A 164 17.13 3.98 -8.97
N LEU A 165 16.38 3.10 -8.29
CA LEU A 165 16.41 3.00 -6.83
C LEU A 165 17.70 2.31 -6.35
N PRO A 166 18.20 2.66 -5.16
CA PRO A 166 19.31 1.94 -4.54
C PRO A 166 18.90 0.52 -4.14
N PRO A 167 19.85 -0.42 -4.03
CA PRO A 167 19.57 -1.80 -3.64
C PRO A 167 18.79 -1.97 -2.32
N SER A 168 18.98 -1.07 -1.35
CA SER A 168 18.22 -1.09 -0.08
C SER A 168 16.72 -0.94 -0.30
N ASP A 169 16.31 -0.08 -1.23
CA ASP A 169 14.89 0.10 -1.54
C ASP A 169 14.34 -1.12 -2.29
N TRP A 170 15.16 -1.77 -3.13
CA TRP A 170 14.75 -3.02 -3.77
C TRP A 170 14.52 -4.15 -2.75
N GLU A 171 15.30 -4.21 -1.68
CA GLU A 171 15.07 -5.13 -0.55
C GLU A 171 13.75 -4.85 0.15
N ASP A 172 13.47 -3.57 0.45
CA ASP A 172 12.21 -3.15 1.07
C ASP A 172 11.02 -3.49 0.16
N ILE A 173 11.15 -3.30 -1.15
CA ILE A 173 10.12 -3.65 -2.13
C ILE A 173 9.82 -5.15 -2.10
N ILE A 174 10.85 -6.00 -2.16
CA ILE A 174 10.69 -7.46 -2.15
C ILE A 174 10.14 -7.96 -0.83
N SER A 175 10.57 -7.42 0.31
CA SER A 175 10.07 -7.85 1.61
C SER A 175 8.60 -7.47 1.83
N THR A 176 8.13 -6.41 1.15
CA THR A 176 6.74 -5.93 1.22
C THR A 176 5.79 -6.82 0.40
N VAL A 177 6.25 -7.32 -0.75
CA VAL A 177 5.46 -8.15 -1.67
C VAL A 177 5.72 -9.64 -1.43
N SER A 178 4.66 -10.46 -1.27
CA SER A 178 4.88 -11.90 -1.21
C SER A 178 5.46 -12.39 -2.53
N PHE A 179 6.53 -13.21 -2.49
CA PHE A 179 7.20 -13.76 -3.67
C PHE A 179 6.20 -14.31 -4.70
N GLY A 180 5.21 -15.11 -4.28
CA GLY A 180 4.20 -15.70 -5.18
C GLY A 180 3.36 -14.68 -5.96
N GLU A 181 3.16 -13.48 -5.41
CA GLU A 181 2.38 -12.42 -6.06
C GLU A 181 3.23 -11.59 -7.04
N LEU A 182 4.53 -11.44 -6.76
CA LEU A 182 5.51 -10.90 -7.71
C LEU A 182 5.58 -11.78 -8.97
N PHE A 183 5.43 -13.10 -8.81
CA PHE A 183 5.49 -14.08 -9.90
C PHE A 183 4.28 -14.09 -10.83
N SER A 184 3.11 -13.61 -10.39
CA SER A 184 1.90 -13.58 -11.23
C SER A 184 2.00 -12.64 -12.44
N SER A 185 2.83 -11.59 -12.34
CA SER A 185 3.07 -10.58 -13.38
C SER A 185 4.52 -10.57 -13.86
N PHE A 186 5.23 -11.65 -13.60
CA PHE A 186 6.69 -11.70 -13.71
C PHE A 186 7.22 -11.76 -15.13
N ASP A 187 6.59 -12.55 -16.00
CA ASP A 187 6.98 -12.59 -17.41
C ASP A 187 6.81 -11.21 -18.05
N ALA A 188 5.74 -10.49 -17.66
CA ALA A 188 5.49 -9.12 -18.09
C ALA A 188 6.52 -8.14 -17.50
N LEU A 189 6.90 -8.29 -16.23
CA LEU A 189 7.97 -7.51 -15.61
C LEU A 189 9.31 -7.75 -16.33
N LYS A 190 9.70 -9.01 -16.52
CA LYS A 190 10.92 -9.40 -17.22
C LYS A 190 10.97 -8.85 -18.64
N ALA A 191 9.87 -8.97 -19.40
CA ALA A 191 9.79 -8.42 -20.75
C ALA A 191 9.96 -6.88 -20.74
N THR A 192 9.32 -6.20 -19.79
CA THR A 192 9.43 -4.73 -19.64
C THR A 192 10.85 -4.31 -19.25
N LEU A 193 11.46 -4.94 -18.24
CA LEU A 193 12.81 -4.59 -17.78
C LEU A 193 13.88 -4.88 -18.85
N LYS A 194 13.69 -5.91 -19.69
CA LYS A 194 14.61 -6.21 -20.81
C LYS A 194 14.57 -5.17 -21.93
N THR A 195 13.44 -4.48 -22.10
CA THR A 195 13.26 -3.50 -23.18
C THR A 195 13.63 -2.08 -22.75
N VAL A 196 13.61 -1.79 -21.45
CA VAL A 196 13.97 -0.48 -20.90
C VAL A 196 15.45 -0.48 -20.52
N GLY A 197 16.26 0.23 -21.32
CA GLY A 197 17.72 0.24 -21.24
C GLY A 197 18.34 0.68 -19.91
N GLY A 198 17.55 1.22 -18.96
CA GLY A 198 18.00 1.61 -17.63
C GLY A 198 17.75 0.58 -16.52
N CYS A 199 17.15 -0.58 -16.83
CA CYS A 199 16.69 -1.55 -15.82
C CYS A 199 17.60 -2.78 -15.67
N VAL A 200 18.77 -2.78 -16.32
CA VAL A 200 19.69 -3.92 -16.32
C VAL A 200 20.22 -4.22 -14.92
N GLU A 201 20.60 -3.20 -14.14
CA GLU A 201 21.13 -3.39 -12.78
C GLU A 201 20.07 -4.00 -11.86
N PHE A 202 18.86 -3.44 -11.85
CA PHE A 202 17.75 -4.00 -11.09
C PHE A 202 17.46 -5.44 -11.52
N TYR A 203 17.43 -5.72 -12.82
CA TYR A 203 17.24 -7.08 -13.35
C TYR A 203 18.32 -8.04 -12.85
N LEU A 204 19.59 -7.69 -12.96
CA LEU A 204 20.70 -8.52 -12.48
C LEU A 204 20.61 -8.76 -10.97
N TRP A 205 20.33 -7.71 -10.20
CA TRP A 205 20.16 -7.81 -8.75
C TRP A 205 19.05 -8.79 -8.37
N LEU A 206 17.92 -8.76 -9.07
CA LEU A 206 16.84 -9.72 -8.84
C LEU A 206 17.23 -11.16 -9.26
N VAL A 207 18.06 -11.35 -10.30
CA VAL A 207 18.60 -12.69 -10.67
C VAL A 207 19.51 -13.23 -9.58
N GLU A 208 20.47 -12.42 -9.09
CA GLU A 208 21.45 -12.83 -8.09
C GLU A 208 20.83 -13.28 -6.76
N ARG A 209 19.68 -12.69 -6.40
CA ARG A 209 18.92 -13.04 -5.19
C ARG A 209 17.91 -14.17 -5.40
N GLU A 210 17.96 -14.82 -6.56
CA GLU A 210 17.00 -15.85 -6.99
C GLU A 210 15.54 -15.40 -6.97
N VAL A 211 15.31 -14.09 -6.92
CA VAL A 211 13.98 -13.46 -7.01
C VAL A 211 13.44 -13.59 -8.42
N LEU A 212 14.31 -13.61 -9.44
CA LEU A 212 13.94 -13.93 -10.82
C LEU A 212 14.05 -15.42 -11.19
N GLY A 213 14.29 -16.28 -10.18
CA GLY A 213 14.49 -17.70 -10.32
C GLY A 213 15.92 -18.05 -10.71
N ALA A 214 16.53 -18.98 -9.97
CA ALA A 214 17.62 -19.79 -10.46
C ALA A 214 17.15 -20.57 -11.70
N VAL A 215 17.38 -20.05 -12.90
CA VAL A 215 17.22 -20.79 -14.15
C VAL A 215 18.41 -20.48 -15.05
N GLY A 216 19.50 -21.25 -14.90
CA GLY A 216 20.47 -21.38 -15.99
C GLY A 216 21.92 -21.79 -15.73
N LEU A 217 22.44 -21.89 -14.49
CA LEU A 217 23.90 -22.10 -14.28
C LEU A 217 24.36 -23.35 -13.51
N PHE A 218 23.47 -24.19 -12.96
CA PHE A 218 23.87 -25.47 -12.34
C PHE A 218 23.22 -26.72 -12.97
N GLY A 219 22.65 -26.58 -14.17
CA GLY A 219 22.06 -27.70 -14.93
C GLY A 219 22.98 -28.27 -16.01
N ARG A 220 24.23 -28.61 -15.68
CA ARG A 220 25.11 -29.47 -16.50
C ARG A 220 26.35 -29.88 -15.69
N ASN A 221 26.23 -30.96 -14.92
CA ASN A 221 27.29 -31.89 -14.48
C ASN A 221 26.62 -32.91 -13.51
N GLY A 222 26.47 -34.19 -13.78
CA GLY A 222 26.89 -34.99 -14.91
C GLY A 222 25.97 -36.19 -15.08
N VAL A 223 25.92 -36.67 -16.31
CA VAL A 223 25.55 -38.04 -16.64
C VAL A 223 26.85 -38.82 -16.67
N SER A 224 26.97 -39.82 -15.81
CA SER A 224 27.79 -41.02 -16.01
C SER A 224 27.15 -42.14 -15.21
#